data_AF-A0A8C9KWB9-F1
#
_entry.id   AF-A0A8C9KWB9-F1
#
_cell.length_a   1.000
_cell.length_b   1.000
_cell.length_c   1.000
_cell.angle_alpha   90.00
_cell.angle_beta   90.00
_cell.angle_gamma   90.00
#
_symmetry.space_group_name_H-M   'P 1'
#
loop_
_entity.id
_entity.type
_entity.pdbx_description
1 polymer ?
#
loop_
_entity_poly.entity_id
_entity_poly.type
_entity_poly.pdbx_seq_one_letter_code
_entity_poly.pdbx_strand_id
1 'polypeptide(L)'
;MSLRCCGAACTLGPRVFGRYSPIRAVSSLPEEKKEFLQNGPDLQDFVTGDLADKSKWDEYKGNLKRQKGERCVRKLAVPTLESVGEVENMPQPQPQSWNPKILVECLTPDFRGDLKAIEKVALSGLDVYAHNVETVPELQRKVRDPRANFNQSLRVLQHAKEVRPDVISKTSIMLGLGENDEQVYATMKALREADVDCLTLGQYMQPTKRHLKVEEYITPEKFKYWEKVGNELGFHYTASGPLVRSSYKAGEFFLKNLVAKRK
;
A
#
# COMPACT_ATOMS: atom_id res chain seq x y z
N MET A 1 8.86 -8.16 53.75
CA MET A 1 8.64 -7.08 54.75
C MET A 1 7.61 -6.12 54.20
N SER A 2 6.61 -5.83 55.03
CA SER A 2 5.47 -4.93 54.80
C SER A 2 5.85 -3.48 55.14
N LEU A 3 5.19 -2.50 54.49
CA LEU A 3 4.56 -1.26 55.02
C LEU A 3 4.33 -0.30 53.81
N ARG A 4 3.11 -0.03 53.28
CA ARG A 4 1.93 0.73 53.79
C ARG A 4 2.27 2.18 54.21
N CYS A 5 1.51 3.25 53.98
CA CYS A 5 0.22 3.59 53.32
C CYS A 5 0.21 5.15 53.16
N CYS A 6 -0.46 5.77 52.18
CA CYS A 6 -1.76 6.50 52.25
C CYS A 6 -1.79 7.43 51.01
N GLY A 7 -2.88 7.78 50.33
CA GLY A 7 -4.30 7.49 50.43
C GLY A 7 -5.06 8.53 49.58
N ALA A 8 -5.88 8.08 48.62
CA ALA A 8 -7.10 8.77 48.16
C ALA A 8 -7.89 7.78 47.29
N ALA A 9 -9.07 7.39 47.79
CA ALA A 9 -9.96 6.43 47.17
C ALA A 9 -10.77 7.05 46.02
N CYS A 10 -10.98 6.28 44.96
CA CYS A 10 -12.14 6.40 44.08
C CYS A 10 -12.64 4.99 43.79
N THR A 11 -13.86 4.70 44.23
CA THR A 11 -14.55 3.43 44.06
C THR A 11 -14.97 3.25 42.61
N LEU A 12 -14.51 2.18 41.96
CA LEU A 12 -15.08 1.70 40.69
C LEU A 12 -15.71 0.32 40.94
N GLY A 13 -17.03 0.28 40.83
CA GLY A 13 -17.83 -0.95 40.94
C GLY A 13 -17.59 -1.95 39.80
N PRO A 14 -18.13 -3.17 39.91
CA PRO A 14 -17.89 -4.24 38.96
C PRO A 14 -18.63 -3.99 37.63
N ARG A 15 -17.90 -3.73 36.54
CA ARG A 15 -18.48 -3.71 35.19
C ARG A 15 -18.64 -5.12 34.64
N VAL A 16 -19.83 -5.67 34.90
CA VAL A 16 -20.72 -6.43 34.01
C VAL A 16 -20.06 -7.15 32.82
N PHE A 17 -19.95 -8.49 32.94
CA PHE A 17 -19.91 -9.41 31.80
C PHE A 17 -21.20 -9.25 30.97
N GLY A 18 -21.08 -8.78 29.73
CA GLY A 18 -22.19 -8.70 28.79
C GLY A 18 -22.58 -10.09 28.29
N ARG A 19 -23.87 -10.44 28.39
CA ARG A 19 -24.47 -11.61 27.75
C ARG A 19 -24.48 -11.40 26.23
N TYR A 20 -23.94 -12.35 25.48
CA TYR A 20 -23.98 -12.35 24.01
C TYR A 20 -25.37 -12.78 23.51
N SER A 21 -25.90 -12.05 22.52
CA SER A 21 -27.14 -12.40 21.82
C SER A 21 -26.87 -13.39 20.68
N PRO A 22 -27.84 -14.24 20.31
CA PRO A 22 -27.63 -15.23 19.25
C PRO A 22 -27.53 -14.60 17.86
N ILE A 23 -26.74 -15.25 17.01
CA ILE A 23 -26.40 -14.85 15.64
C ILE A 23 -27.66 -14.91 14.74
N ARG A 24 -27.94 -13.82 14.01
CA ARG A 24 -28.98 -13.77 12.98
C ARG A 24 -28.40 -14.17 11.63
N ALA A 25 -29.00 -15.17 10.97
CA ALA A 25 -28.63 -15.56 9.62
C ALA A 25 -28.89 -14.43 8.60
N VAL A 26 -28.07 -14.32 7.55
CA VAL A 26 -28.19 -13.29 6.49
C VAL A 26 -29.57 -13.28 5.82
N SER A 27 -30.26 -14.43 5.81
CA SER A 27 -31.65 -14.57 5.35
C SER A 27 -32.65 -13.70 6.12
N SER A 28 -32.32 -13.30 7.35
CA SER A 28 -33.16 -12.46 8.22
C SER A 28 -32.97 -10.95 8.05
N LEU A 29 -32.09 -10.53 7.13
CA LEU A 29 -31.90 -9.12 6.81
C LEU A 29 -32.94 -8.64 5.78
N PRO A 30 -33.43 -7.39 5.89
CA PRO A 30 -34.28 -6.78 4.88
C PRO A 30 -33.59 -6.74 3.50
N GLU A 31 -34.36 -6.97 2.44
CA GLU A 31 -33.87 -7.11 1.07
C GLU A 31 -33.02 -5.92 0.60
N GLU A 32 -33.37 -4.68 0.98
CA GLU A 32 -32.57 -3.48 0.68
C GLU A 32 -31.13 -3.54 1.21
N LYS A 33 -30.91 -4.14 2.37
CA LYS A 33 -29.55 -4.28 2.94
C LYS A 33 -28.77 -5.40 2.29
N LYS A 34 -29.45 -6.45 1.82
CA LYS A 34 -28.81 -7.51 1.03
C LYS A 34 -28.39 -6.96 -0.33
N GLU A 35 -29.26 -6.16 -0.95
CA GLU A 35 -29.03 -5.52 -2.25
C GLU A 35 -27.92 -4.47 -2.20
N PHE A 36 -27.85 -3.66 -1.13
CA PHE A 36 -26.75 -2.71 -0.88
C PHE A 36 -25.39 -3.40 -0.65
N LEU A 37 -25.37 -4.53 0.07
CA LEU A 37 -24.15 -5.33 0.27
C LEU A 37 -23.69 -6.05 -1.00
N GLN A 38 -24.62 -6.40 -1.90
CA GLN A 38 -24.34 -7.12 -3.14
C GLN A 38 -23.89 -6.19 -4.27
N ASN A 39 -24.42 -4.97 -4.35
CA ASN A 39 -24.11 -4.01 -5.41
C ASN A 39 -23.02 -2.98 -5.00
N GLY A 40 -22.78 -2.79 -3.70
CA GLY A 40 -21.89 -1.76 -3.18
C GLY A 40 -22.42 -0.33 -3.41
N PRO A 41 -21.86 0.69 -2.74
CA PRO A 41 -22.33 2.07 -2.88
C PRO A 41 -21.94 2.64 -4.26
N ASP A 42 -22.90 3.28 -4.94
CA ASP A 42 -22.69 3.96 -6.22
C ASP A 42 -22.13 5.38 -6.02
N LEU A 43 -21.66 6.01 -7.09
CA LEU A 43 -21.09 7.36 -7.08
C LEU A 43 -22.09 8.40 -6.54
N GLN A 44 -23.39 8.18 -6.73
CA GLN A 44 -24.43 9.02 -6.13
C GLN A 44 -24.49 8.91 -4.60
N ASP A 45 -24.14 7.77 -4.00
CA ASP A 45 -24.10 7.57 -2.53
C ASP A 45 -22.95 8.34 -1.87
N PHE A 46 -21.92 8.70 -2.64
CA PHE A 46 -20.82 9.58 -2.19
C PHE A 46 -21.10 11.06 -2.42
N VAL A 47 -21.99 11.36 -3.37
CA VAL A 47 -22.40 12.72 -3.72
C VAL A 47 -23.65 13.15 -2.93
N THR A 48 -24.37 12.21 -2.33
CA THR A 48 -25.53 12.48 -1.49
C THR A 48 -25.15 12.56 -0.01
N GLY A 49 -25.10 13.80 0.51
CA GLY A 49 -25.08 14.08 1.95
C GLY A 49 -24.32 15.35 2.32
N ASP A 50 -25.04 16.43 2.61
CA ASP A 50 -24.49 17.77 2.80
C ASP A 50 -23.59 17.98 4.04
N LEU A 51 -22.72 18.99 3.90
CA LEU A 51 -21.84 19.66 4.88
C LEU A 51 -22.01 21.17 4.61
N ALA A 52 -22.35 22.10 5.50
CA ALA A 52 -22.52 22.16 6.95
C ALA A 52 -23.93 22.72 7.28
N ASP A 53 -24.32 22.79 8.55
CA ASP A 53 -25.71 23.04 8.98
C ASP A 53 -26.26 24.44 8.59
N LYS A 54 -26.65 24.59 7.32
CA LYS A 54 -27.34 25.74 6.69
C LYS A 54 -28.09 25.25 5.45
N SER A 55 -29.39 25.51 5.36
CA SER A 55 -30.36 24.88 4.44
C SER A 55 -30.51 25.52 3.05
N LYS A 56 -29.55 26.32 2.56
CA LYS A 56 -29.61 26.92 1.21
C LYS A 56 -28.25 27.02 0.52
N TRP A 57 -28.30 26.75 -0.78
CA TRP A 57 -27.18 26.42 -1.67
C TRP A 57 -26.32 27.60 -2.17
N ASP A 58 -26.79 28.84 -2.09
CA ASP A 58 -26.13 29.99 -2.74
C ASP A 58 -24.87 30.51 -2.00
N GLU A 59 -24.61 30.05 -0.77
CA GLU A 59 -23.57 30.62 0.12
C GLU A 59 -22.27 29.79 0.27
N TYR A 60 -22.14 28.62 -0.37
CA TYR A 60 -20.96 27.76 -0.18
C TYR A 60 -19.74 28.21 -1.02
N LYS A 61 -18.71 28.74 -0.35
CA LYS A 61 -17.36 28.96 -0.92
C LYS A 61 -16.36 27.99 -0.30
N GLY A 62 -16.06 26.91 -1.02
CA GLY A 62 -15.22 25.81 -0.56
C GLY A 62 -13.79 26.20 -0.20
N ASN A 63 -13.29 25.67 0.93
CA ASN A 63 -11.87 25.70 1.26
C ASN A 63 -11.31 24.28 1.27
N LEU A 64 -10.32 24.03 0.41
CA LEU A 64 -9.75 22.71 0.13
C LEU A 64 -8.68 22.25 1.15
N LYS A 65 -8.51 22.93 2.29
CA LYS A 65 -7.48 22.62 3.30
C LYS A 65 -8.00 22.76 4.73
N ARG A 66 -7.64 21.80 5.59
CA ARG A 66 -7.89 21.80 7.04
C ARG A 66 -7.17 22.96 7.72
N GLN A 67 -7.84 23.61 8.68
CA GLN A 67 -7.23 24.64 9.52
C GLN A 67 -6.71 24.05 10.84
N LYS A 68 -5.68 24.69 11.41
CA LYS A 68 -4.98 24.24 12.62
C LYS A 68 -5.94 24.29 13.83
N GLY A 69 -6.40 23.14 14.30
CA GLY A 69 -7.31 23.00 15.44
C GLY A 69 -8.47 22.01 15.26
N GLU A 70 -8.72 21.58 14.02
CA GLU A 70 -9.77 20.59 13.71
C GLU A 70 -9.35 19.17 14.15
N ARG A 71 -9.99 18.65 15.20
CA ARG A 71 -9.71 17.31 15.75
C ARG A 71 -10.57 16.18 15.18
N CYS A 72 -11.72 16.49 14.58
CA CYS A 72 -12.65 15.47 14.09
C CYS A 72 -12.55 15.33 12.56
N VAL A 73 -12.40 14.09 12.10
CA VAL A 73 -12.67 13.66 10.73
C VAL A 73 -14.06 13.05 10.75
N ARG A 74 -14.95 13.37 9.81
CA ARG A 74 -16.20 12.62 9.63
C ARG A 74 -15.80 11.16 9.36
N LYS A 75 -16.07 10.25 10.29
CA LYS A 75 -16.01 8.81 10.02
C LYS A 75 -17.17 8.49 9.09
N LEU A 76 -16.89 7.96 7.91
CA LEU A 76 -17.88 7.19 7.16
C LEU A 76 -18.35 6.07 8.08
N ALA A 77 -19.66 5.97 8.30
CA ALA A 77 -20.26 4.87 9.04
C ALA A 77 -20.24 3.62 8.14
N VAL A 78 -19.06 3.04 7.95
CA VAL A 78 -18.91 1.71 7.37
C VAL A 78 -19.35 0.71 8.45
N PRO A 79 -20.27 -0.24 8.17
CA PRO A 79 -20.66 -1.24 9.14
C PRO A 79 -19.41 -1.95 9.66
N THR A 80 -19.13 -1.82 10.95
CA THR A 80 -18.02 -2.52 11.58
C THR A 80 -18.47 -3.96 11.78
N LEU A 81 -17.87 -4.92 11.09
CA LEU A 81 -18.02 -6.33 11.42
C LEU A 81 -17.44 -6.52 12.82
N GLU A 82 -18.31 -6.67 13.82
CA GLU A 82 -17.90 -7.11 15.15
C GLU A 82 -17.24 -8.49 15.02
N SER A 83 -16.08 -8.61 15.67
CA SER A 83 -15.11 -9.71 15.58
C SER A 83 -15.71 -11.08 15.30
N VAL A 84 -15.38 -11.64 14.12
CA VAL A 84 -15.63 -13.04 13.81
C VAL A 84 -14.51 -13.86 14.45
N GLY A 85 -14.89 -14.76 15.36
CA GLY A 85 -14.01 -15.83 15.84
C GLY A 85 -13.64 -16.76 14.69
N GLU A 86 -12.42 -17.31 14.77
CA GLU A 86 -11.78 -18.25 13.86
C GLU A 86 -11.51 -17.72 12.43
N VAL A 87 -10.22 -17.49 12.16
CA VAL A 87 -9.64 -16.89 10.95
C VAL A 87 -9.66 -17.85 9.74
N GLU A 88 -10.30 -19.03 9.85
CA GLU A 88 -10.12 -20.09 8.86
C GLU A 88 -10.96 -19.94 7.58
N ASN A 89 -12.05 -19.17 7.55
CA ASN A 89 -12.95 -19.14 6.38
C ASN A 89 -13.55 -17.75 6.08
N MET A 90 -12.73 -16.70 6.05
CA MET A 90 -13.14 -15.46 5.38
C MET A 90 -12.85 -15.61 3.88
N PRO A 91 -13.86 -15.51 2.98
CA PRO A 91 -13.58 -15.45 1.55
C PRO A 91 -12.63 -14.27 1.35
N GLN A 92 -11.44 -14.55 0.81
CA GLN A 92 -10.47 -13.50 0.50
C GLN A 92 -11.20 -12.48 -0.37
N PRO A 93 -11.18 -11.17 -0.05
CA PRO A 93 -11.74 -10.18 -0.95
C PRO A 93 -11.00 -10.33 -2.27
N GLN A 94 -11.68 -10.87 -3.28
CA GLN A 94 -11.18 -10.95 -4.64
C GLN A 94 -11.74 -9.71 -5.34
N PRO A 95 -10.98 -8.60 -5.47
CA PRO A 95 -11.51 -7.36 -6.07
C PRO A 95 -11.99 -7.58 -7.51
N GLN A 96 -11.45 -8.60 -8.18
CA GLN A 96 -11.85 -9.06 -9.50
C GLN A 96 -13.27 -9.64 -9.56
N SER A 97 -13.83 -10.11 -8.43
CA SER A 97 -15.21 -10.63 -8.37
C SER A 97 -16.26 -9.54 -8.56
N TRP A 98 -15.92 -8.28 -8.23
CA TRP A 98 -16.82 -7.13 -8.40
C TRP A 98 -16.64 -6.47 -9.77
N ASN A 99 -15.43 -6.49 -10.32
CA ASN A 99 -15.17 -6.04 -11.69
C ASN A 99 -13.95 -6.76 -12.29
N PRO A 100 -14.16 -7.70 -13.23
CA PRO A 100 -13.07 -8.50 -13.79
C PRO A 100 -12.13 -7.70 -14.71
N LYS A 101 -12.49 -6.47 -15.07
CA LYS A 101 -11.66 -5.57 -15.89
C LYS A 101 -10.67 -4.75 -15.05
N ILE A 102 -10.81 -4.72 -13.73
CA ILE A 102 -9.91 -3.98 -12.85
C ILE A 102 -8.64 -4.79 -12.65
N LEU A 103 -7.51 -4.15 -12.94
CA LEU A 103 -6.20 -4.70 -12.59
C LEU A 103 -5.86 -4.35 -11.14
N VAL A 104 -5.33 -5.32 -10.42
CA VAL A 104 -4.97 -5.19 -9.01
C VAL A 104 -3.45 -5.25 -8.85
N GLU A 105 -2.87 -4.14 -8.39
CA GLU A 105 -1.47 -4.08 -7.94
C GLU A 105 -1.44 -4.08 -6.41
N CYS A 106 -0.58 -4.92 -5.82
CA CYS A 106 -0.37 -4.94 -4.37
C CYS A 106 1.07 -4.54 -4.04
N LEU A 107 1.26 -3.40 -3.36
CA LEU A 107 2.54 -3.03 -2.78
C LEU A 107 2.67 -3.63 -1.38
N THR A 108 3.55 -4.61 -1.26
CA THR A 108 3.70 -5.44 -0.06
C THR A 108 4.87 -4.98 0.82
N PRO A 109 4.79 -5.18 2.16
CA PRO A 109 5.98 -5.17 3.01
C PRO A 109 6.84 -6.41 2.72
N ASP A 110 7.97 -6.53 3.41
CA ASP A 110 8.87 -7.70 3.27
C ASP A 110 8.42 -8.94 4.05
N PHE A 111 7.35 -8.81 4.85
CA PHE A 111 6.85 -9.83 5.79
C PHE A 111 7.95 -10.42 6.70
N ARG A 112 9.03 -9.67 6.96
CA ARG A 112 10.24 -10.17 7.65
C ARG A 112 10.81 -11.45 7.02
N GLY A 113 10.62 -11.65 5.72
CA GLY A 113 11.06 -12.84 5.00
C GLY A 113 10.18 -14.07 5.18
N ASP A 114 8.97 -13.95 5.71
CA ASP A 114 8.03 -15.08 5.78
C ASP A 114 7.55 -15.48 4.37
N LEU A 115 8.13 -16.58 3.87
CA LEU A 115 7.83 -17.13 2.55
C LEU A 115 6.36 -17.52 2.39
N LYS A 116 5.70 -18.02 3.45
CA LYS A 116 4.27 -18.40 3.37
C LYS A 116 3.38 -17.19 3.19
N ALA A 117 3.73 -16.07 3.83
CA ALA A 117 3.00 -14.82 3.66
C ALA A 117 3.15 -14.28 2.23
N ILE A 118 4.38 -14.34 1.68
CA ILE A 118 4.68 -13.94 0.30
C ILE A 118 3.89 -14.81 -0.68
N GLU A 119 3.93 -16.14 -0.51
CA GLU A 119 3.19 -17.11 -1.32
C GLU A 119 1.69 -16.84 -1.30
N LYS A 120 1.11 -16.63 -0.12
CA LYS A 120 -0.33 -16.34 0.03
C LYS A 120 -0.74 -15.09 -0.74
N VAL A 121 0.06 -14.03 -0.71
CA VAL A 121 -0.23 -12.81 -1.46
C VAL A 121 -0.01 -13.03 -2.96
N ALA A 122 1.09 -13.68 -3.34
CA ALA A 122 1.38 -14.00 -4.74
C ALA A 122 0.25 -14.83 -5.38
N LEU A 123 -0.34 -15.79 -4.67
CA LEU A 123 -1.42 -16.64 -5.18
C LEU A 123 -2.83 -16.04 -5.04
N SER A 124 -2.97 -14.80 -4.52
CA SER A 124 -4.27 -14.17 -4.28
C SER A 124 -5.05 -13.74 -5.53
N GLY A 125 -4.45 -13.87 -6.72
CA GLY A 125 -5.04 -13.45 -7.99
C GLY A 125 -4.68 -12.03 -8.45
N LEU A 126 -3.83 -11.31 -7.70
CA LEU A 126 -3.36 -9.97 -8.09
C LEU A 126 -2.64 -9.98 -9.46
N ASP A 127 -2.70 -8.88 -10.21
CA ASP A 127 -2.05 -8.75 -11.52
C ASP A 127 -0.58 -8.30 -11.40
N VAL A 128 -0.25 -7.48 -10.41
CA VAL A 128 1.11 -6.95 -10.20
C VAL A 128 1.52 -7.07 -8.73
N TYR A 129 2.59 -7.82 -8.47
CA TYR A 129 3.23 -7.95 -7.16
C TYR A 129 4.32 -6.89 -7.01
N ALA A 130 4.12 -5.90 -6.16
CA ALA A 130 5.10 -4.85 -5.93
C ALA A 130 5.76 -5.00 -4.55
N HIS A 131 7.08 -4.83 -4.50
CA HIS A 131 7.84 -4.66 -3.27
C HIS A 131 9.04 -3.75 -3.54
N ASN A 132 9.17 -2.68 -2.79
CA ASN A 132 10.21 -1.68 -3.03
C ASN A 132 11.49 -2.00 -2.25
N VAL A 133 12.62 -2.01 -2.97
CA VAL A 133 13.96 -2.04 -2.35
C VAL A 133 14.37 -0.67 -1.80
N GLU A 134 13.74 0.40 -2.27
CA GLU A 134 13.86 1.82 -1.88
C GLU A 134 15.20 2.49 -2.15
N THR A 135 16.33 1.81 -1.92
CA THR A 135 17.68 2.39 -2.11
C THR A 135 18.72 1.29 -2.35
N VAL A 136 19.96 1.68 -2.62
CA VAL A 136 21.11 0.78 -2.83
C VAL A 136 21.49 0.02 -1.55
N PRO A 137 22.11 -1.16 -1.63
CA PRO A 137 22.47 -1.99 -0.47
C PRO A 137 23.19 -1.24 0.66
N GLU A 138 24.10 -0.34 0.30
CA GLU A 138 24.96 0.41 1.22
C GLU A 138 24.17 1.41 2.09
N LEU A 139 23.03 1.90 1.58
CA LEU A 139 22.21 2.90 2.26
C LEU A 139 21.01 2.31 2.99
N GLN A 140 20.75 1.01 2.87
CA GLN A 140 19.58 0.34 3.47
C GLN A 140 19.40 0.69 4.95
N ARG A 141 20.46 0.60 5.76
CA ARG A 141 20.39 0.86 7.20
C ARG A 141 20.21 2.34 7.57
N LYS A 142 20.61 3.26 6.68
CA LYS A 142 20.37 4.71 6.86
C LYS A 142 18.93 5.06 6.49
N VAL A 143 18.38 4.43 5.45
CA VAL A 143 17.12 4.81 4.79
C VAL A 143 15.90 4.06 5.32
N ARG A 144 16.04 2.75 5.58
CA ARG A 144 14.93 1.87 5.93
C ARG A 144 15.00 1.43 7.39
N ASP A 145 13.92 0.80 7.85
CA ASP A 145 13.90 0.13 9.16
C ASP A 145 15.08 -0.85 9.26
N PRO A 146 15.82 -0.90 10.39
CA PRO A 146 16.97 -1.78 10.55
C PRO A 146 16.68 -3.27 10.34
N ARG A 147 15.41 -3.69 10.39
CA ARG A 147 14.97 -5.07 10.13
C ARG A 147 14.78 -5.36 8.65
N ALA A 148 14.67 -4.32 7.82
CA ALA A 148 14.63 -4.44 6.38
C ALA A 148 16.06 -4.49 5.83
N ASN A 149 16.30 -5.35 4.84
CA ASN A 149 17.58 -5.44 4.16
C ASN A 149 17.38 -5.73 2.67
N PHE A 150 18.38 -5.36 1.86
CA PHE A 150 18.28 -5.49 0.41
C PHE A 150 18.06 -6.93 -0.04
N ASN A 151 18.83 -7.88 0.51
CA ASN A 151 18.75 -9.29 0.13
C ASN A 151 17.39 -9.91 0.47
N GLN A 152 16.79 -9.55 1.61
CA GLN A 152 15.44 -9.96 1.97
C GLN A 152 14.41 -9.39 1.01
N SER A 153 14.51 -8.09 0.67
CA SER A 153 13.63 -7.47 -0.32
C SER A 153 13.77 -8.11 -1.71
N LEU A 154 14.99 -8.46 -2.11
CA LEU A 154 15.26 -9.19 -3.34
C LEU A 154 14.62 -10.59 -3.30
N ARG A 155 14.78 -11.30 -2.18
CA ARG A 155 14.21 -12.63 -1.97
C ARG A 155 12.68 -12.61 -2.00
N VAL A 156 12.03 -11.57 -1.50
CA VAL A 156 10.57 -11.39 -1.58
C VAL A 156 10.11 -11.39 -3.04
N LEU A 157 10.77 -10.62 -3.90
CA LEU A 157 10.43 -10.52 -5.32
C LEU A 157 10.72 -11.83 -6.06
N GLN A 158 11.89 -12.43 -5.82
CA GLN A 158 12.27 -13.73 -6.40
C GLN A 158 11.27 -14.80 -6.01
N HIS A 159 10.91 -14.90 -4.73
CA HIS A 159 10.02 -15.94 -4.25
C HIS A 159 8.60 -15.78 -4.79
N ALA A 160 8.10 -14.54 -4.93
CA ALA A 160 6.83 -14.29 -5.60
C ALA A 160 6.81 -14.81 -7.05
N LYS A 161 7.93 -14.69 -7.78
CA LYS A 161 8.11 -15.22 -9.13
C LYS A 161 8.28 -16.73 -9.17
N GLU A 162 9.00 -17.32 -8.22
CA GLU A 162 9.13 -18.78 -8.08
C GLU A 162 7.77 -19.44 -7.87
N VAL A 163 6.93 -18.85 -7.02
CA VAL A 163 5.58 -19.35 -6.71
C VAL A 163 4.63 -19.14 -7.88
N ARG A 164 4.70 -17.97 -8.54
CA ARG A 164 3.83 -17.62 -9.67
C ARG A 164 4.64 -16.96 -10.80
N PRO A 165 5.21 -17.72 -11.74
CA PRO A 165 6.11 -17.20 -12.77
C PRO A 165 5.50 -16.12 -13.68
N ASP A 166 4.20 -16.20 -13.92
CA ASP A 166 3.44 -15.26 -14.75
C ASP A 166 3.21 -13.89 -14.08
N VAL A 167 3.32 -13.79 -12.74
CA VAL A 167 3.10 -12.52 -12.04
C VAL A 167 4.06 -11.45 -12.52
N ILE A 168 3.56 -10.25 -12.72
CA ILE A 168 4.42 -9.09 -12.95
C ILE A 168 4.94 -8.61 -11.60
N SER A 169 6.25 -8.62 -11.45
CA SER A 169 6.96 -8.09 -10.31
C SER A 169 7.41 -6.65 -10.55
N LYS A 170 7.33 -5.82 -9.52
CA LYS A 170 7.64 -4.39 -9.63
C LYS A 170 8.36 -3.89 -8.39
N THR A 171 9.31 -2.99 -8.59
CA THR A 171 10.04 -2.36 -7.50
C THR A 171 10.32 -0.88 -7.76
N SER A 172 10.81 -0.18 -6.74
CA SER A 172 11.26 1.20 -6.84
C SER A 172 12.56 1.47 -6.11
N ILE A 173 13.31 2.43 -6.65
CA ILE A 173 14.49 3.05 -6.04
C ILE A 173 14.25 4.56 -5.97
N MET A 174 14.51 5.15 -4.81
CA MET A 174 14.57 6.60 -4.63
C MET A 174 16.01 7.07 -4.75
N LEU A 175 16.22 8.10 -5.57
CA LEU A 175 17.52 8.73 -5.78
C LEU A 175 17.64 10.05 -4.99
N GLY A 176 18.87 10.49 -4.74
CA GLY A 176 19.19 11.70 -3.97
C GLY A 176 19.40 11.46 -2.48
N LEU A 177 19.70 10.23 -2.06
CA LEU A 177 19.95 9.83 -0.67
C LEU A 177 21.45 9.66 -0.35
N GLY A 178 22.30 9.88 -1.34
CA GLY A 178 23.76 9.80 -1.25
C GLY A 178 24.37 8.58 -1.95
N GLU A 179 23.57 7.88 -2.77
CA GLU A 179 24.03 6.79 -3.62
C GLU A 179 24.90 7.32 -4.76
N ASN A 180 25.85 6.50 -5.23
CA ASN A 180 26.62 6.79 -6.43
C ASN A 180 26.10 5.99 -7.63
N ASP A 181 26.55 6.36 -8.84
CA ASP A 181 26.10 5.73 -10.07
C ASP A 181 26.41 4.23 -10.15
N GLU A 182 27.59 3.81 -9.70
CA GLU A 182 28.00 2.41 -9.72
C GLU A 182 27.11 1.55 -8.84
N GLN A 183 26.73 2.06 -7.66
CA GLN A 183 25.80 1.42 -6.73
C GLN A 183 24.39 1.31 -7.33
N VAL A 184 23.90 2.37 -7.98
CA VAL A 184 22.59 2.33 -8.65
C VAL A 184 22.61 1.31 -9.78
N TYR A 185 23.63 1.33 -10.63
CA TYR A 185 23.79 0.37 -11.72
C TYR A 185 23.86 -1.08 -11.22
N ALA A 186 24.69 -1.35 -10.20
CA ALA A 186 24.81 -2.67 -9.58
C ALA A 186 23.48 -3.14 -8.98
N THR A 187 22.73 -2.22 -8.35
CA THR A 187 21.40 -2.51 -7.81
C THR A 187 20.41 -2.86 -8.92
N MET A 188 20.38 -2.09 -10.01
CA MET A 188 19.54 -2.39 -11.17
C MET A 188 19.87 -3.75 -11.80
N LYS A 189 21.16 -4.07 -11.89
CA LYS A 189 21.63 -5.38 -12.39
C LYS A 189 21.16 -6.52 -11.49
N ALA A 190 21.34 -6.40 -10.17
CA ALA A 190 20.90 -7.42 -9.21
C ALA A 190 19.37 -7.63 -9.25
N LEU A 191 18.59 -6.56 -9.42
CA LEU A 191 17.13 -6.63 -9.60
C LEU A 191 16.75 -7.38 -10.88
N ARG A 192 17.48 -7.17 -11.99
CA ARG A 192 17.24 -7.95 -13.22
C ARG A 192 17.65 -9.41 -13.10
N GLU A 193 18.79 -9.69 -12.47
CA GLU A 193 19.23 -11.06 -12.19
C GLU A 193 18.21 -11.82 -11.30
N ALA A 194 17.46 -11.09 -10.48
CA ALA A 194 16.34 -11.59 -9.69
C ALA A 194 15.00 -11.67 -10.45
N ASP A 195 15.02 -11.47 -11.77
CA ASP A 195 13.87 -11.47 -12.67
C ASP A 195 12.75 -10.45 -12.34
N VAL A 196 13.12 -9.27 -11.83
CA VAL A 196 12.16 -8.19 -11.58
C VAL A 196 11.71 -7.53 -12.89
N ASP A 197 10.41 -7.57 -13.20
CA ASP A 197 9.90 -7.14 -14.51
C ASP A 197 9.92 -5.61 -14.70
N CYS A 198 9.52 -4.86 -13.66
CA CYS A 198 9.31 -3.42 -13.74
C CYS A 198 10.10 -2.65 -12.67
N LEU A 199 10.73 -1.55 -13.08
CA LEU A 199 11.48 -0.66 -12.18
C LEU A 199 10.96 0.77 -12.25
N THR A 200 10.91 1.43 -11.10
CA THR A 200 10.65 2.87 -11.02
C THR A 200 11.78 3.58 -10.28
N LEU A 201 12.30 4.66 -10.85
CA LEU A 201 13.32 5.52 -10.24
C LEU A 201 12.75 6.93 -10.05
N GLY A 202 12.73 7.40 -8.80
CA GLY A 202 12.14 8.69 -8.45
C GLY A 202 13.03 9.51 -7.54
N GLN A 203 12.86 10.84 -7.53
CA GLN A 203 13.58 11.70 -6.58
C GLN A 203 13.04 11.47 -5.16
N TYR A 204 13.95 11.22 -4.21
CA TYR A 204 13.64 11.33 -2.80
C TYR A 204 13.30 12.77 -2.47
N MET A 205 12.08 12.97 -1.96
CA MET A 205 11.58 14.27 -1.54
C MET A 205 11.39 14.22 -0.03
N GLN A 206 12.19 15.00 0.70
CA GLN A 206 12.13 15.05 2.16
C GLN A 206 10.72 15.48 2.62
N PRO A 207 9.96 14.61 3.33
CA PRO A 207 8.59 14.95 3.72
C PRO A 207 8.52 16.07 4.76
N THR A 208 9.43 16.02 5.74
CA THR A 208 9.57 17.03 6.79
C THR A 208 11.04 17.15 7.20
N LYS A 209 11.40 18.25 7.87
CA LYS A 209 12.77 18.49 8.36
C LYS A 209 13.32 17.42 9.33
N ARG A 210 12.47 16.54 9.85
CA ARG A 210 12.87 15.43 10.75
C ARG A 210 13.31 14.18 9.99
N HIS A 211 12.98 14.08 8.70
CA HIS A 211 13.39 12.96 7.86
C HIS A 211 14.79 13.20 7.28
N LEU A 212 15.36 12.17 6.66
CA LEU A 212 16.65 12.25 5.99
C LEU A 212 16.70 13.46 5.05
N LYS A 213 17.84 14.15 5.05
CA LYS A 213 18.07 15.25 4.12
C LYS A 213 18.23 14.68 2.71
N VAL A 214 17.82 15.48 1.73
CA VAL A 214 18.19 15.24 0.34
C VAL A 214 19.67 15.55 0.22
N GLU A 215 20.47 14.59 -0.22
CA GLU A 215 21.90 14.78 -0.48
C GLU A 215 22.11 15.42 -1.85
N GLU A 216 21.32 14.99 -2.85
CA GLU A 216 21.40 15.49 -4.22
C GLU A 216 20.01 15.57 -4.88
N TYR A 217 19.80 16.61 -5.69
CA TYR A 217 18.66 16.68 -6.61
C TYR A 217 19.12 16.24 -8.00
N ILE A 218 18.67 15.07 -8.40
CA ILE A 218 19.07 14.43 -9.64
C ILE A 218 18.46 15.18 -10.84
N THR A 219 19.27 15.45 -11.86
CA THR A 219 18.81 16.19 -13.04
C THR A 219 17.88 15.34 -13.92
N PRO A 220 16.95 15.96 -14.68
CA PRO A 220 16.11 15.23 -15.63
C PRO A 220 16.90 14.39 -16.65
N GLU A 221 18.06 14.86 -17.10
CA GLU A 221 18.94 14.15 -18.03
C GLU A 221 19.48 12.87 -17.40
N LYS A 222 19.81 12.92 -16.11
CA LYS A 222 20.28 11.75 -15.36
C LYS A 222 19.17 10.72 -15.15
N PHE A 223 17.93 11.16 -14.89
CA PHE A 223 16.78 10.25 -14.88
C PHE A 223 16.58 9.59 -16.25
N LYS A 224 16.67 10.35 -17.34
CA LYS A 224 16.57 9.81 -18.71
C LYS A 224 17.68 8.79 -19.02
N TYR A 225 18.89 9.04 -18.50
CA TYR A 225 19.98 8.06 -18.55
C TYR A 225 19.59 6.75 -17.84
N TRP A 226 19.08 6.82 -16.61
CA TRP A 226 18.65 5.62 -15.87
C TRP A 226 17.49 4.88 -16.52
N GLU A 227 16.56 5.59 -17.17
CA GLU A 227 15.52 4.98 -17.98
C GLU A 227 16.11 4.12 -19.10
N LYS A 228 17.06 4.69 -19.85
CA LYS A 228 17.77 4.00 -20.93
C LYS A 228 18.52 2.77 -20.41
N VAL A 229 19.27 2.92 -19.32
CA VAL A 229 20.00 1.81 -18.69
C VAL A 229 19.05 0.69 -18.28
N GLY A 230 17.90 1.01 -17.67
CA GLY A 230 16.93 -0.01 -17.27
C GLY A 230 16.37 -0.78 -18.47
N ASN A 231 16.07 -0.06 -19.56
CA ASN A 231 15.60 -0.69 -20.80
C ASN A 231 16.69 -1.57 -21.44
N GLU A 232 17.96 -1.15 -21.41
CA GLU A 232 19.11 -1.94 -21.90
C GLU A 232 19.40 -3.18 -21.07
N LEU A 233 19.21 -3.11 -19.74
CA LEU A 233 19.30 -4.26 -18.83
C LEU A 233 18.11 -5.24 -18.98
N GLY A 234 17.09 -4.87 -19.76
CA GLY A 234 15.97 -5.76 -20.09
C GLY A 234 14.84 -5.77 -19.07
N PHE A 235 14.64 -4.69 -18.29
CA PHE A 235 13.35 -4.49 -17.62
C PHE A 235 12.26 -4.39 -18.69
N HIS A 236 11.09 -4.99 -18.46
CA HIS A 236 9.95 -4.85 -19.35
C HIS A 236 9.42 -3.42 -19.38
N TYR A 237 9.60 -2.70 -18.27
CA TYR A 237 9.24 -1.30 -18.15
C TYR A 237 10.10 -0.61 -17.10
N THR A 238 10.76 0.48 -17.49
CA THR A 238 11.48 1.37 -16.58
C THR A 238 10.84 2.75 -16.60
N ALA A 239 10.34 3.22 -15.47
CA ALA A 239 9.93 4.62 -15.30
C ALA A 239 11.02 5.36 -14.54
N SER A 240 11.51 6.48 -15.06
CA SER A 240 12.55 7.25 -14.38
C SER A 240 12.27 8.73 -14.50
N GLY A 241 12.16 9.44 -13.37
CA GLY A 241 11.93 10.88 -13.40
C GLY A 241 11.74 11.49 -12.01
N PRO A 242 11.89 12.82 -11.87
CA PRO A 242 11.85 13.48 -10.56
C PRO A 242 10.56 13.21 -9.78
N LEU A 243 9.42 13.20 -10.47
CA LEU A 243 8.09 13.00 -9.87
C LEU A 243 7.58 11.55 -9.95
N VAL A 244 8.41 10.63 -10.46
CA VAL A 244 8.05 9.21 -10.51
C VAL A 244 7.96 8.66 -9.08
N ARG A 245 6.95 7.81 -8.88
CA ARG A 245 6.65 7.07 -7.65
C ARG A 245 6.32 5.63 -8.03
N SER A 246 6.33 4.73 -7.05
CA SER A 246 6.01 3.33 -7.28
C SER A 246 4.65 3.15 -7.97
N SER A 247 3.64 3.95 -7.62
CA SER A 247 2.31 3.92 -8.25
C SER A 247 2.15 4.87 -9.47
N TYR A 248 3.24 5.42 -10.01
CA TYR A 248 3.15 6.42 -11.07
C TYR A 248 2.56 5.86 -12.37
N LYS A 249 1.58 6.58 -12.90
CA LYS A 249 0.67 6.19 -14.00
C LYS A 249 1.33 5.87 -15.33
N ALA A 250 2.60 6.25 -15.55
CA ALA A 250 3.27 6.01 -16.83
C ALA A 250 3.37 4.52 -17.18
N GLY A 251 3.25 3.63 -16.19
CA GLY A 251 3.21 2.19 -16.40
C GLY A 251 1.83 1.62 -16.72
N GLU A 252 0.72 2.36 -16.57
CA GLU A 252 -0.62 1.73 -16.66
C GLU A 252 -0.89 1.09 -18.02
N PHE A 253 -0.52 1.75 -19.13
CA PHE A 253 -0.75 1.19 -20.47
C PHE A 253 0.17 -0.01 -20.77
N PHE A 254 1.43 0.09 -20.35
CA PHE A 254 2.40 -1.00 -20.51
C PHE A 254 2.09 -2.20 -19.63
N LEU A 255 1.76 -1.97 -18.36
CA LEU A 255 1.31 -3.00 -17.42
C LEU A 255 0.01 -3.64 -17.91
N LYS A 256 -0.97 -2.86 -18.39
CA LYS A 256 -2.18 -3.41 -19.02
C LYS A 256 -1.84 -4.35 -20.17
N ASN A 257 -0.94 -3.94 -21.08
CA ASN A 257 -0.53 -4.78 -22.20
C ASN A 257 0.29 -6.01 -21.77
N LEU A 258 1.15 -5.88 -20.77
CA LEU A 258 1.94 -7.00 -20.23
C LEU A 258 1.04 -8.02 -19.53
N VAL A 259 0.09 -7.56 -18.70
CA VAL A 259 -0.89 -8.44 -18.05
C VAL A 259 -1.76 -9.13 -19.10
N ALA A 260 -2.24 -8.38 -20.10
CA ALA A 260 -3.06 -8.95 -21.17
C ALA A 260 -2.33 -9.98 -22.03
N LYS A 261 -0.99 -9.91 -22.15
CA LYS A 261 -0.19 -10.92 -22.87
C LYS A 261 0.07 -12.19 -22.06
N ARG A 262 -0.07 -12.14 -20.73
CA ARG A 262 0.23 -13.26 -19.81
C ARG A 262 -1.01 -13.98 -19.29
N LYS A 263 -2.20 -13.40 -19.46
CA LYS A 263 -3.49 -14.07 -19.28
C LYS A 263 -3.90 -14.80 -20.55
#